data_AF-A0A645CS96-F1
#
_entry.id   AF-A0A645CS96-F1
#
_cell.length_a   1.000
_cell.length_b   1.000
_cell.length_c   1.000
_cell.angle_alpha   90.00
_cell.angle_beta   90.00
_cell.angle_gamma   90.00
#
_symmetry.space_group_name_H-M   'P 1'
#
loop_
_entity.id
_entity.type
_entity.pdbx_description
1 polymer ?
#
loop_
_entity_poly.entity_id
_entity_poly.type
_entity_poly.pdbx_seq_one_letter_code
_entity_poly.pdbx_strand_id
1 'polypeptide(L)'
;MGATPRNLVTQILSESIVLTLIAGVAGLMFGVGLLSLAGKILENTDGMFKDPQISFSVGIGTLVILLVIGTLAGFIPANRAMKIKPIEAIREE
;
A
#
# COMPACT_ATOMS: atom_id res chain seq x y z
N MET A 1 15.13 19.00 -21.34
CA MET A 1 13.98 18.12 -21.65
C MET A 1 13.04 18.17 -20.46
N GLY A 2 12.06 19.07 -20.50
CA GLY A 2 11.31 19.48 -19.31
C GLY A 2 10.15 18.54 -19.01
N ALA A 3 10.29 17.69 -18.00
CA ALA A 3 9.14 17.01 -17.42
C ALA A 3 8.18 18.08 -16.89
N THR A 4 6.95 18.11 -17.39
CA THR A 4 5.94 19.01 -16.85
C THR A 4 5.65 18.63 -15.40
N PRO A 5 5.29 19.59 -14.52
CA PRO A 5 4.96 19.29 -13.11
C PRO A 5 3.94 18.16 -12.96
N ARG A 6 3.02 18.06 -13.93
CA ARG A 6 2.01 17.02 -14.01
C ARG A 6 2.61 15.63 -14.24
N ASN A 7 3.60 15.50 -15.13
CA ASN A 7 4.26 14.23 -15.41
C ASN A 7 5.01 13.71 -14.16
N LEU A 8 5.61 14.62 -13.41
CA LEU A 8 6.34 14.30 -12.19
C LEU A 8 5.40 13.77 -11.09
N VAL A 9 4.24 14.41 -10.92
CA VAL A 9 3.19 13.93 -10.00
C VAL A 9 2.66 12.56 -10.40
N THR A 10 2.34 12.36 -11.68
CA THR A 10 1.83 11.05 -12.14
C THR A 10 2.86 9.94 -11.97
N GLN A 11 4.14 10.25 -12.13
CA GLN A 11 5.22 9.28 -11.91
C GLN A 11 5.34 8.89 -10.44
N ILE A 12 5.41 9.87 -9.52
CA ILE A 12 5.49 9.61 -8.07
C ILE A 12 4.26 8.87 -7.57
N LEU A 13 3.06 9.27 -8.03
CA LEU A 13 1.82 8.58 -7.67
C LEU A 13 1.81 7.13 -8.18
N SER A 14 2.22 6.90 -9.42
CA SER A 14 2.29 5.54 -9.99
C SER A 14 3.25 4.66 -9.19
N GLU A 15 4.44 5.15 -8.89
CA GLU A 15 5.43 4.43 -8.08
C GLU A 15 4.89 4.13 -6.67
N SER A 16 4.24 5.11 -6.04
CA SER A 16 3.61 4.95 -4.72
C SER A 16 2.50 3.90 -4.74
N ILE A 17 1.65 3.90 -5.77
CA ILE A 17 0.56 2.92 -5.92
C ILE A 17 1.12 1.52 -6.13
N VAL A 18 2.12 1.36 -7.01
CA VAL A 18 2.76 0.06 -7.28
C VAL A 18 3.39 -0.50 -6.00
N LEU A 19 4.16 0.31 -5.26
CA LEU A 19 4.75 -0.11 -4.00
C LEU A 19 3.68 -0.48 -2.96
N THR A 20 2.61 0.32 -2.86
CA THR A 20 1.48 0.03 -1.95
C THR A 20 0.79 -1.28 -2.30
N LEU A 21 0.56 -1.54 -3.58
CA LEU A 21 -0.07 -2.77 -4.05
C LEU A 21 0.80 -3.99 -3.76
N ILE A 22 2.11 -3.91 -4.02
CA ILE A 22 3.05 -5.00 -3.72
C ILE A 22 3.04 -5.28 -2.21
N ALA A 23 3.16 -4.24 -1.38
CA ALA A 23 3.12 -4.37 0.07
C ALA A 23 1.76 -4.93 0.56
N GLY A 24 0.66 -4.47 -0.03
CA GLY A 24 -0.70 -4.90 0.32
C GLY A 24 -0.95 -6.37 0.01
N VAL A 25 -0.58 -6.83 -1.19
CA VAL A 25 -0.70 -8.24 -1.57
C VAL A 25 0.23 -9.12 -0.73
N ALA A 26 1.48 -8.71 -0.52
CA ALA A 26 2.41 -9.44 0.33
C ALA A 26 1.91 -9.54 1.78
N GLY A 27 1.38 -8.44 2.33
CA GLY A 27 0.79 -8.41 3.67
C GLY A 27 -0.45 -9.28 3.81
N LEU A 28 -1.33 -9.30 2.80
CA LEU A 28 -2.50 -10.20 2.76
C LEU A 28 -2.08 -11.67 2.70
N MET A 29 -1.15 -12.03 1.82
CA MET A 29 -0.61 -13.40 1.76
C MET A 29 0.02 -13.81 3.08
N PHE A 30 0.79 -12.92 3.69
CA PHE A 30 1.41 -13.17 4.99
C PHE A 30 0.37 -13.32 6.11
N GLY A 31 -0.65 -12.47 6.16
CA GLY A 31 -1.73 -12.54 7.14
C GLY A 31 -2.56 -13.82 7.03
N VAL A 32 -2.91 -14.22 5.81
CA VAL A 32 -3.59 -15.50 5.54
C VAL A 32 -2.70 -16.68 5.95
N GLY A 33 -1.40 -16.62 5.63
CA GLY A 33 -0.43 -17.65 6.01
C GLY A 33 -0.30 -17.81 7.53
N LEU A 34 -0.21 -16.70 8.27
CA LEU A 34 -0.22 -16.70 9.73
C LEU A 34 -1.51 -17.28 10.30
N LEU A 35 -2.66 -16.93 9.71
CA LEU A 35 -3.95 -17.43 10.13
C LEU A 35 -4.08 -18.94 9.94
N SER A 36 -3.60 -19.46 8.80
CA SER A 36 -3.53 -20.89 8.51
C SER A 36 -2.62 -21.63 9.50
N LEU A 37 -1.46 -21.04 9.85
CA LEU A 37 -0.56 -21.64 10.83
C LEU A 37 -1.18 -21.65 12.23
N ALA A 38 -1.85 -20.57 12.63
CA ALA A 38 -2.60 -20.52 13.88
C ALA A 38 -3.73 -21.57 13.91
N GLY A 39 -4.45 -21.74 12.80
CA GLY A 39 -5.47 -22.79 12.64
C GLY A 39 -4.92 -24.19 12.92
N LYS A 40 -3.78 -24.55 12.34
CA LYS A 40 -3.12 -25.86 12.56
C LYS A 40 -2.69 -26.08 14.01
N ILE A 41 -2.27 -25.02 14.71
CA ILE A 41 -1.88 -25.11 16.13
C ILE A 41 -3.12 -25.33 16.99
N LEU A 42 -4.21 -24.63 16.69
CA LEU A 42 -5.47 -24.68 17.43
C LEU A 42 -6.33 -25.91 17.11
N GLU A 43 -6.07 -26.62 16.01
CA GLU A 43 -6.85 -27.79 15.54
C GLU A 43 -7.00 -28.89 16.59
N ASN A 44 -6.04 -29.01 17.53
CA ASN A 44 -6.04 -29.97 18.63
C ASN A 44 -6.82 -29.50 19.88
N THR A 45 -7.42 -28.31 19.83
CA THR A 45 -8.20 -27.75 20.94
C THR A 45 -9.67 -27.84 20.55
N ASP A 46 -10.51 -28.52 21.33
CA ASP A 46 -11.98 -28.65 21.15
C ASP A 46 -12.74 -27.31 21.38
N GLY A 47 -12.15 -26.19 20.97
CA GLY A 47 -12.70 -24.86 21.08
C GLY A 47 -13.40 -24.41 19.80
N MET A 48 -14.37 -23.52 19.97
CA MET A 48 -15.19 -22.84 18.95
C MET A 48 -14.41 -22.11 17.81
N PHE A 49 -13.07 -22.13 17.82
CA PHE A 49 -12.17 -21.48 16.86
C PHE A 49 -11.61 -22.44 15.81
N LYS A 50 -12.43 -23.36 15.33
CA LYS A 50 -12.04 -24.31 14.28
C LYS A 50 -12.05 -23.58 12.93
N ASP A 51 -10.88 -23.45 12.31
CA ASP A 51 -10.62 -22.75 11.04
C ASP A 51 -10.92 -21.24 11.02
N PRO A 52 -10.00 -20.40 11.56
CA PRO A 52 -10.05 -18.99 11.28
C PRO A 52 -9.77 -18.74 9.78
N GLN A 53 -10.79 -18.27 9.06
CA GLN A 53 -10.71 -17.96 7.63
C GLN A 53 -11.03 -16.49 7.35
N ILE A 54 -10.33 -15.91 6.37
CA ILE A 54 -10.63 -14.56 5.88
C ILE A 54 -11.63 -14.68 4.73
N SER A 55 -12.76 -13.97 4.84
CA SER A 55 -13.73 -13.93 3.75
C SER A 55 -13.24 -13.05 2.59
N PHE A 56 -13.69 -13.37 1.38
CA PHE A 56 -13.32 -12.62 0.18
C PHE A 56 -13.68 -11.13 0.27
N SER A 57 -14.81 -10.81 0.94
CA SER A 57 -15.24 -9.43 1.21
C SER A 57 -14.24 -8.65 2.06
N VAL A 58 -13.65 -9.29 3.08
CA VAL A 58 -12.63 -8.66 3.93
C VAL A 58 -11.34 -8.44 3.12
N GLY A 59 -10.97 -9.38 2.25
CA GLY A 59 -9.83 -9.22 1.34
C GLY A 59 -9.97 -8.00 0.43
N ILE A 60 -11.13 -7.87 -0.25
CA ILE A 60 -11.43 -6.70 -1.09
C ILE A 60 -11.46 -5.41 -0.26
N GLY A 61 -12.15 -5.42 0.89
CA GLY A 61 -12.23 -4.25 1.76
C GLY A 61 -10.86 -3.75 2.20
N THR A 62 -9.95 -4.66 2.52
CA THR A 62 -8.57 -4.36 2.89
C THR A 62 -7.81 -3.71 1.73
N LEU A 63 -7.92 -4.25 0.51
CA LEU A 63 -7.28 -3.68 -0.67
C LEU A 63 -7.78 -2.27 -1.00
N VAL A 64 -9.09 -2.02 -0.87
CA VAL A 64 -9.68 -0.70 -1.12
C VAL A 64 -9.16 0.31 -0.10
N ILE A 65 -9.13 -0.05 1.19
CA ILE A 65 -8.60 0.80 2.25
C ILE A 65 -7.11 1.10 2.00
N LEU A 66 -6.32 0.08 1.65
CA LEU A 66 -4.90 0.23 1.30
C LEU A 66 -4.69 1.18 0.11
N LEU A 67 -5.49 1.05 -0.94
CA LEU A 67 -5.41 1.92 -2.10
C LEU A 67 -5.71 3.37 -1.73
N VAL A 68 -6.75 3.64 -0.95
CA VAL A 68 -7.11 4.99 -0.49
C VAL A 68 -5.98 5.58 0.35
N ILE A 69 -5.48 4.82 1.34
CA ILE A 69 -4.41 5.31 2.22
C ILE A 69 -3.11 5.52 1.44
N GLY A 70 -2.73 4.57 0.57
CA GLY A 70 -1.49 4.66 -0.21
C GLY A 70 -1.51 5.78 -1.25
N THR A 71 -2.64 6.02 -1.90
CA THR A 71 -2.78 7.18 -2.79
C THR A 71 -2.73 8.50 -2.04
N LEU A 72 -3.40 8.62 -0.89
CA LEU A 72 -3.30 9.82 -0.05
C LEU A 72 -1.87 10.05 0.45
N ALA A 73 -1.20 8.98 0.90
CA ALA A 73 0.18 9.04 1.35
C ALA A 73 1.14 9.43 0.22
N GLY A 74 0.98 8.89 -0.99
CA GLY A 74 1.79 9.23 -2.17
C GLY A 74 1.47 10.61 -2.77
N PHE A 75 0.27 11.13 -2.54
CA PHE A 75 -0.14 12.46 -3.01
C PHE A 75 0.56 13.59 -2.25
N ILE A 76 0.82 13.43 -0.95
CA ILE A 76 1.53 14.42 -0.13
C ILE A 76 2.94 14.75 -0.69
N PRO A 77 3.85 13.78 -0.92
CA PRO A 77 5.16 14.05 -1.50
C PRO A 77 5.07 14.49 -2.96
N ALA A 78 4.13 13.95 -3.75
CA ALA A 78 3.93 14.38 -5.14
C ALA A 78 3.56 15.88 -5.21
N ASN A 79 2.68 16.34 -4.32
CA ASN A 79 2.31 17.75 -4.22
C ASN A 79 3.47 18.62 -3.71
N ARG A 80 4.31 18.09 -2.82
CA ARG A 80 5.52 18.78 -2.37
C ARG A 80 6.52 18.95 -3.52
N ALA A 81 6.68 17.94 -4.37
CA ALA A 81 7.60 17.98 -5.52
C ALA A 81 7.22 19.07 -6.54
N MET A 82 5.92 19.35 -6.73
CA MET A 82 5.48 20.45 -7.60
C MET A 82 5.79 21.85 -7.04
N LYS A 83 5.92 21.98 -5.72
CA LYS A 83 6.15 23.28 -5.06
C LYS A 83 7.62 23.68 -5.05
N ILE A 84 8.55 22.74 -5.30
CA ILE A 84 9.97 23.02 -5.45
C ILE A 84 10.15 23.75 -6.78
N LYS A 85 10.39 25.06 -6.74
CA LYS A 85 10.59 25.86 -7.95
C LYS A 85 11.91 25.43 -8.60
N PRO A 86 11.94 25.15 -9.92
CA PRO A 86 13.17 24.81 -10.64
C PRO A 86 14.28 25.86 -10.50
N ILE A 87 13.90 27.10 -10.18
CA ILE A 87 14.82 28.24 -10.06
C ILE A 87 15.55 28.32 -8.70
N GLU A 88 15.03 27.68 -7.65
CA GLU A 88 15.70 27.60 -6.35
C GLU A 88 16.74 26.47 -6.33
N ALA A 89 16.52 25.39 -7.08
CA ALA A 89 17.47 24.27 -7.18
C ALA A 89 18.81 24.64 -7.86
N ILE A 90 18.88 25.74 -8.59
CA ILE A 90 20.12 26.25 -9.24
C ILE A 90 20.82 27.31 -8.38
N ARG A 91 20.12 27.90 -7.40
CA ARG A 91 20.66 28.99 -6.56
C ARG A 91 21.37 28.49 -5.30
N GLU A 92 21.31 27.17 -5.05
CA GLU A 92 22.03 26.46 -3.99
C GLU A 92 23.28 25.71 -4.50
N GLU A 93 23.64 25.88 -5.78
CA GLU A 93 25.04 25.67 -6.21
C GLU A 93 25.90 26.88 -5.83
#